data_AF-A0A1G1Q5J6-F1
#
_entry.id   AF-A0A1G1Q5J6-F1
#
_cell.length_a   1.000
_cell.length_b   1.000
_cell.length_c   1.000
_cell.angle_alpha   90.00
_cell.angle_beta   90.00
_cell.angle_gamma   90.00
#
_symmetry.space_group_name_H-M   'P 1'
#
loop_
_entity.id
_entity.type
_entity.pdbx_description
1 polymer ?
#
loop_
_entity_poly.entity_id
_entity_poly.type
_entity_poly.pdbx_seq_one_letter_code
_entity_poly.pdbx_strand_id
1 'polypeptide(L)'
;MKKIFILSVMFVFCACSVFAASYYDSVDQIKEFNPDGKKYEFVRDFIHSLSYLQANDDRSKKISGMSFDKLDNVQKGRELISGFVKDNANIRVAKNLLKKYISPENGLMLKVTDLFTEVCDELIVINKSERQLLQDFQEIQEKQELESFDGKEFRDRQRKLASIRRDSLKKLFEASMLVTKVLVSNKEDRFDQLTMLGITSQERKKLLEKLDKFYSKEFDGSLKEGQSFLQASVAVIRDVLMDTTWGLLDD
;
A
#
# COMPACT_ATOMS: atom_id res chain seq x y z
N MET A 1 -18.54 19.89 18.48
CA MET A 1 -18.28 19.24 17.17
C MET A 1 -17.31 18.05 17.24
N LYS A 2 -17.19 17.32 18.36
CA LYS A 2 -16.29 16.14 18.50
C LYS A 2 -17.00 14.78 18.32
N LYS A 3 -18.34 14.75 18.27
CA LYS A 3 -19.11 13.50 18.21
C LYS A 3 -19.37 12.98 16.78
N ILE A 4 -19.29 13.83 15.75
CA ILE A 4 -19.49 13.41 14.35
C ILE A 4 -18.22 12.73 13.79
N PHE A 5 -17.02 13.11 14.27
CA PHE A 5 -15.74 12.60 13.75
C PHE A 5 -15.41 11.17 14.21
N ILE A 6 -15.85 10.79 15.42
CA ILE A 6 -15.71 9.42 15.95
C ILE A 6 -16.58 8.44 15.14
N LEU A 7 -17.73 8.89 14.64
CA LEU A 7 -18.60 8.10 13.78
C LEU A 7 -18.01 7.87 12.38
N SER A 8 -17.28 8.83 11.81
CA SER A 8 -16.64 8.68 10.49
C SER A 8 -15.42 7.74 10.52
N VAL A 9 -14.62 7.79 11.59
CA VAL A 9 -13.48 6.88 11.78
C VAL A 9 -13.96 5.48 12.14
N MET A 10 -15.02 5.34 12.96
CA MET A 10 -15.69 4.07 13.11
C MET A 10 -16.37 3.61 11.82
N PHE A 11 -16.82 4.47 10.90
CA PHE A 11 -17.39 4.00 9.63
C PHE A 11 -16.34 3.46 8.66
N VAL A 12 -15.12 4.01 8.64
CA VAL A 12 -14.00 3.45 7.86
C VAL A 12 -13.45 2.20 8.54
N PHE A 13 -13.37 2.16 9.87
CA PHE A 13 -13.00 0.95 10.59
C PHE A 13 -14.10 -0.11 10.62
N CYS A 14 -15.39 0.23 10.61
CA CYS A 14 -16.52 -0.70 10.52
C CYS A 14 -16.75 -1.15 9.08
N ALA A 15 -16.57 -0.30 8.07
CA ALA A 15 -16.56 -0.79 6.69
C ALA A 15 -15.36 -1.71 6.46
N CYS A 16 -14.15 -1.32 6.90
CA CYS A 16 -12.97 -2.17 6.74
C CYS A 16 -12.93 -3.37 7.69
N SER A 17 -13.56 -3.34 8.88
CA SER A 17 -13.72 -4.52 9.74
C SER A 17 -14.88 -5.41 9.31
N VAL A 18 -15.88 -4.89 8.59
CA VAL A 18 -16.89 -5.73 7.92
C VAL A 18 -16.28 -6.42 6.68
N PHE A 19 -15.37 -5.76 5.95
CA PHE A 19 -14.63 -6.41 4.86
C PHE A 19 -13.48 -7.31 5.36
N ALA A 20 -12.81 -6.97 6.46
CA ALA A 20 -11.78 -7.82 7.04
C ALA A 20 -12.36 -8.97 7.87
N ALA A 21 -13.56 -8.86 8.43
CA ALA A 21 -14.24 -9.96 9.10
C ALA A 21 -14.76 -11.03 8.13
N SER A 22 -14.94 -10.73 6.84
CA SER A 22 -15.67 -11.60 5.91
C SER A 22 -14.82 -12.50 5.00
N TYR A 23 -13.52 -12.68 5.26
CA TYR A 23 -12.63 -13.38 4.32
C TYR A 23 -12.18 -14.77 4.75
N TYR A 24 -12.38 -15.13 6.01
CA TYR A 24 -12.43 -16.52 6.47
C TYR A 24 -13.36 -16.53 7.69
N ASP A 25 -14.57 -17.04 7.50
CA ASP A 25 -15.63 -17.01 8.52
C ASP A 25 -15.43 -18.10 9.59
N SER A 26 -14.46 -19.01 9.38
CA SER A 26 -14.14 -20.08 10.33
C SER A 26 -12.63 -20.33 10.46
N VAL A 27 -12.25 -20.81 11.65
CA VAL A 27 -10.91 -21.34 11.97
C VAL A 27 -10.45 -22.38 10.94
N ASP A 28 -11.37 -23.22 10.45
CA ASP A 28 -11.08 -24.27 9.49
C ASP A 28 -10.60 -23.73 8.15
N GLN A 29 -11.18 -22.64 7.66
CA GLN A 29 -10.74 -22.02 6.41
C GLN A 29 -9.35 -21.39 6.55
N ILE A 30 -9.01 -20.83 7.71
CA ILE A 30 -7.64 -20.32 7.95
C ILE A 30 -6.64 -21.49 7.94
N LYS A 31 -6.99 -22.62 8.57
CA LYS A 31 -6.12 -23.82 8.57
C LYS A 31 -5.90 -24.38 7.17
N GLU A 32 -6.95 -24.40 6.34
CA GLU A 32 -6.90 -24.90 4.96
C GLU A 32 -6.10 -23.96 4.03
N PHE A 33 -6.35 -22.65 4.10
CA PHE A 33 -5.84 -21.70 3.12
C PHE A 33 -4.62 -20.88 3.57
N ASN A 34 -4.16 -21.05 4.81
CA ASN A 34 -2.97 -20.37 5.34
C ASN A 34 -2.02 -21.34 6.08
N PRO A 35 -1.53 -22.41 5.43
CA PRO A 35 -0.60 -23.34 6.06
C PRO A 35 0.68 -22.64 6.52
N ASP A 36 1.22 -23.10 7.65
CA ASP A 36 2.51 -22.62 8.17
C ASP A 36 3.64 -23.00 7.19
N GLY A 37 4.35 -21.98 6.72
CA GLY A 37 5.47 -22.15 5.79
C GLY A 37 5.74 -20.87 5.00
N LYS A 38 7.01 -20.46 4.94
CA LYS A 38 7.47 -19.26 4.22
C LYS A 38 6.76 -17.94 4.61
N LYS A 39 6.05 -17.90 5.75
CA LYS A 39 5.28 -16.73 6.24
C LYS A 39 6.20 -15.55 6.49
N TYR A 40 7.32 -15.80 7.16
CA TYR A 40 8.34 -14.78 7.36
C TYR A 40 8.88 -14.21 6.04
N GLU A 41 9.33 -15.05 5.11
CA GLU A 41 9.89 -14.58 3.83
C GLU A 41 8.86 -13.80 3.02
N PHE A 42 7.62 -14.27 2.99
CA PHE A 42 6.53 -13.60 2.31
C PHE A 42 6.29 -12.20 2.87
N VAL A 43 6.08 -12.08 4.18
CA VAL A 43 5.81 -10.80 4.84
C VAL A 43 7.02 -9.87 4.76
N ARG A 44 8.24 -10.41 4.89
CA ARG A 44 9.49 -9.67 4.72
C ARG A 44 9.61 -9.07 3.32
N ASP A 45 9.23 -9.82 2.29
CA ASP A 45 9.30 -9.39 0.90
C ASP A 45 8.14 -8.45 0.55
N PHE A 46 6.96 -8.62 1.18
CA PHE A 46 5.86 -7.66 1.13
C PHE A 46 6.30 -6.30 1.70
N ILE A 47 6.86 -6.27 2.90
CA ILE A 47 7.42 -5.04 3.52
C ILE A 47 8.49 -4.42 2.62
N HIS A 48 9.34 -5.25 2.01
CA HIS A 48 10.35 -4.76 1.06
C HIS A 48 9.71 -4.13 -0.18
N SER A 49 8.64 -4.73 -0.70
CA SER A 49 7.94 -4.22 -1.87
C SER A 49 7.31 -2.85 -1.58
N LEU A 50 6.77 -2.64 -0.37
CA LEU A 50 6.25 -1.34 0.07
C LEU A 50 7.33 -0.25 0.03
N SER A 51 8.60 -0.58 0.33
CA SER A 51 9.67 0.42 0.29
C SER A 51 10.00 0.96 -1.09
N TYR A 52 9.76 0.19 -2.14
CA TYR A 52 9.89 0.66 -3.51
C TYR A 52 8.77 1.63 -3.91
N LEU A 53 7.65 1.67 -3.19
CA LEU A 53 6.51 2.54 -3.49
C LEU A 53 6.63 3.93 -2.83
N GLN A 54 7.56 4.12 -1.88
CA GLN A 54 7.69 5.37 -1.11
C GLN A 54 7.97 6.59 -1.98
N ALA A 55 8.93 6.48 -2.91
CA ALA A 55 9.27 7.58 -3.80
C ALA A 55 8.09 8.01 -4.70
N ASN A 56 7.26 7.05 -5.12
CA ASN A 56 6.05 7.31 -5.89
C ASN A 56 4.98 8.02 -5.03
N ASP A 57 4.74 7.56 -3.80
CA ASP A 57 3.81 8.21 -2.87
C ASP A 57 4.20 9.66 -2.58
N ASP A 58 5.50 9.91 -2.30
CA ASP A 58 6.02 11.25 -2.03
C ASP A 58 5.90 12.17 -3.24
N ARG A 59 6.16 11.66 -4.45
CA ARG A 59 6.04 12.45 -5.69
C ARG A 59 4.58 12.74 -6.02
N SER A 60 3.70 11.75 -5.88
CA SER A 60 2.26 11.93 -6.13
C SER A 60 1.67 13.03 -5.25
N LYS A 61 2.03 13.05 -3.95
CA LYS A 61 1.65 14.15 -3.04
C LYS A 61 2.13 15.51 -3.56
N LYS A 62 3.39 15.62 -3.97
CA LYS A 62 3.95 16.86 -4.53
C LYS A 62 3.19 17.32 -5.76
N ILE A 63 2.87 16.43 -6.69
CA ILE A 63 2.14 16.76 -7.92
C ILE A 63 0.70 17.18 -7.63
N SER A 64 0.00 16.45 -6.77
CA SER A 64 -1.40 16.74 -6.41
C SER A 64 -1.58 18.10 -5.72
N GLY A 65 -0.54 18.61 -5.06
CA GLY A 65 -0.53 19.90 -4.38
C GLY A 65 0.03 21.07 -5.20
N MET A 66 0.46 20.86 -6.46
CA MET A 66 0.97 21.94 -7.31
C MET A 66 -0.18 22.69 -8.00
N SER A 67 -0.16 24.02 -7.89
CA SER A 67 -0.98 24.90 -8.73
C SER A 67 -0.40 24.96 -10.15
N PHE A 68 -1.25 25.29 -11.13
CA PHE A 68 -0.85 25.42 -12.55
C PHE A 68 0.34 26.36 -12.74
N ASP A 69 0.32 27.49 -12.06
CA ASP A 69 1.37 28.52 -12.16
C ASP A 69 2.75 28.02 -11.69
N LYS A 70 2.81 26.91 -10.94
CA LYS A 70 4.06 26.26 -10.51
C LYS A 70 4.57 25.20 -11.48
N LEU A 71 3.70 24.71 -12.39
CA LEU A 71 4.06 23.84 -13.50
C LEU A 71 4.58 24.64 -14.72
N ASP A 72 4.51 25.97 -14.67
CA ASP A 72 5.02 26.89 -15.69
C ASP A 72 6.55 26.91 -15.82
N ASN A 73 7.25 26.17 -14.95
CA ASN A 73 8.67 25.95 -15.05
C ASN A 73 8.97 24.63 -15.79
N VAL A 74 9.45 24.75 -17.04
CA VAL A 74 9.79 23.63 -17.93
C VAL A 74 10.78 22.64 -17.27
N GLN A 75 11.77 23.14 -16.52
CA GLN A 75 12.75 22.30 -15.84
C GLN A 75 12.08 21.42 -14.76
N LYS A 76 11.16 21.99 -13.98
CA LYS A 76 10.39 21.22 -12.98
C LYS A 76 9.50 20.16 -13.62
N GLY A 77 8.83 20.48 -14.73
CA GLY A 77 8.00 19.49 -15.42
C GLY A 77 8.84 18.33 -15.99
N ARG A 78 10.03 18.59 -16.53
CA ARG A 78 10.97 17.55 -16.99
C ARG A 78 11.43 16.65 -15.84
N GLU A 79 11.71 17.22 -14.67
CA GLU A 79 12.06 16.46 -13.46
C GLU A 79 10.91 15.55 -12.98
N LEU A 80 9.67 16.04 -13.04
CA LEU A 80 8.48 15.24 -12.71
C LEU A 80 8.28 14.07 -13.69
N ILE A 81 8.42 14.33 -15.01
CA ILE A 81 8.32 13.33 -16.06
C ILE A 81 9.39 12.24 -15.89
N SER A 82 10.65 12.63 -15.66
CA SER A 82 11.75 11.69 -15.37
C SER A 82 11.48 10.87 -14.09
N GLY A 83 10.86 11.52 -13.10
CA GLY A 83 10.37 10.88 -11.89
C GLY A 83 9.44 9.71 -12.15
N PHE A 84 8.44 9.87 -13.01
CA PHE A 84 7.49 8.79 -13.35
C PHE A 84 8.15 7.55 -13.98
N VAL A 85 9.23 7.75 -14.76
CA VAL A 85 9.99 6.63 -15.34
C VAL A 85 10.66 5.81 -14.24
N LYS A 86 11.31 6.49 -13.28
CA LYS A 86 11.95 5.85 -12.12
C LYS A 86 10.91 5.17 -11.22
N ASP A 87 9.80 5.84 -10.96
CA ASP A 87 8.72 5.30 -10.13
C ASP A 87 8.15 4.02 -10.76
N ASN A 88 7.93 3.99 -12.08
CA ASN A 88 7.51 2.78 -12.79
C ASN A 88 8.55 1.65 -12.77
N ALA A 89 9.85 1.96 -12.74
CA ALA A 89 10.87 0.94 -12.55
C ALA A 89 10.77 0.34 -11.14
N ASN A 90 10.64 1.18 -10.11
CA ASN A 90 10.48 0.74 -8.72
C ASN A 90 9.22 -0.09 -8.50
N ILE A 91 8.08 0.31 -9.08
CA ILE A 91 6.82 -0.46 -8.99
C ILE A 91 6.98 -1.85 -9.61
N ARG A 92 7.70 -1.98 -10.73
CA ARG A 92 7.99 -3.30 -11.33
C ARG A 92 8.87 -4.16 -10.42
N VAL A 93 9.85 -3.56 -9.75
CA VAL A 93 10.66 -4.28 -8.75
C VAL A 93 9.78 -4.75 -7.60
N ALA A 94 8.93 -3.87 -7.05
CA ALA A 94 7.97 -4.21 -6.00
C ALA A 94 7.07 -5.38 -6.41
N LYS A 95 6.48 -5.31 -7.61
CA LYS A 95 5.64 -6.37 -8.18
C LYS A 95 6.39 -7.71 -8.26
N ASN A 96 7.62 -7.70 -8.77
CA ASN A 96 8.40 -8.91 -9.00
C ASN A 96 8.85 -9.60 -7.69
N LEU A 97 8.99 -8.84 -6.58
CA LEU A 97 9.28 -9.43 -5.27
C LEU A 97 8.17 -10.38 -4.81
N LEU A 98 6.91 -10.07 -5.11
CA LEU A 98 5.77 -10.90 -4.71
C LEU A 98 5.36 -11.94 -5.75
N LYS A 99 5.61 -11.69 -7.04
CA LYS A 99 5.24 -12.64 -8.12
C LYS A 99 5.73 -14.08 -7.92
N LYS A 100 6.84 -14.29 -7.19
CA LYS A 100 7.35 -15.63 -6.89
C LYS A 100 6.47 -16.43 -5.91
N TYR A 101 5.51 -15.78 -5.26
CA TYR A 101 4.55 -16.39 -4.33
C TYR A 101 3.18 -16.68 -4.96
N ILE A 102 3.05 -16.59 -6.30
CA ILE A 102 1.86 -17.01 -7.06
C ILE A 102 1.67 -18.56 -7.02
N SER A 103 2.47 -19.29 -6.22
CA SER A 103 2.34 -20.73 -6.06
C SER A 103 1.21 -21.08 -5.07
N PRO A 104 0.26 -21.97 -5.43
CA PRO A 104 -1.08 -22.06 -4.83
C PRO A 104 -1.18 -22.71 -3.44
N GLU A 105 -0.06 -23.10 -2.82
CA GLU A 105 -0.09 -23.85 -1.56
C GLU A 105 -0.62 -23.03 -0.37
N ASN A 106 -0.51 -21.69 -0.44
CA ASN A 106 -1.09 -20.78 0.55
C ASN A 106 -2.02 -19.79 -0.15
N GLY A 107 -3.33 -20.07 -0.10
CA GLY A 107 -4.37 -19.27 -0.76
C GLY A 107 -4.42 -17.82 -0.29
N LEU A 108 -4.05 -17.57 0.97
CA LEU A 108 -4.00 -16.20 1.50
C LEU A 108 -2.79 -15.40 0.96
N MET A 109 -1.61 -16.02 0.88
CA MET A 109 -0.44 -15.40 0.22
C MET A 109 -0.70 -15.14 -1.26
N LEU A 110 -1.35 -16.08 -1.96
CA LEU A 110 -1.74 -15.92 -3.35
C LEU A 110 -2.67 -14.71 -3.50
N LYS A 111 -3.72 -14.61 -2.69
CA LYS A 111 -4.67 -13.49 -2.73
C LYS A 111 -4.00 -12.14 -2.47
N VAL A 112 -3.13 -12.06 -1.47
CA VAL A 112 -2.33 -10.85 -1.20
C VAL A 112 -1.48 -10.50 -2.42
N THR A 113 -0.83 -11.50 -3.02
CA THR A 113 0.03 -11.32 -4.18
C THR A 113 -0.77 -10.80 -5.37
N ASP A 114 -1.92 -11.40 -5.68
CA ASP A 114 -2.78 -10.99 -6.78
C ASP A 114 -3.22 -9.53 -6.60
N LEU A 115 -3.78 -9.19 -5.44
CA LEU A 115 -4.23 -7.83 -5.15
C LEU A 115 -3.08 -6.82 -5.21
N PHE A 116 -1.91 -7.15 -4.66
CA PHE A 116 -0.75 -6.26 -4.70
C PHE A 116 -0.22 -6.07 -6.13
N THR A 117 -0.18 -7.14 -6.92
CA THR A 117 0.29 -7.07 -8.31
C THR A 117 -0.67 -6.31 -9.21
N GLU A 118 -1.98 -6.42 -8.98
CA GLU A 118 -3.03 -5.61 -9.61
C GLU A 118 -2.81 -4.12 -9.31
N VAL A 119 -2.63 -3.76 -8.03
CA VAL A 119 -2.34 -2.37 -7.63
C VAL A 119 -1.10 -1.84 -8.34
N CYS A 120 -0.03 -2.64 -8.42
CA CYS A 120 1.19 -2.25 -9.12
C CYS A 120 0.94 -1.96 -10.61
N ASP A 121 0.11 -2.77 -11.29
CA ASP A 121 -0.24 -2.55 -12.69
C ASP A 121 -1.07 -1.27 -12.86
N GLU A 122 -2.06 -1.05 -12.00
CA GLU A 122 -2.87 0.17 -12.00
C GLU A 122 -2.00 1.41 -11.79
N LEU A 123 -1.10 1.40 -10.81
CA LEU A 123 -0.18 2.51 -10.54
C LEU A 123 0.76 2.80 -11.73
N ILE A 124 1.22 1.77 -12.45
CA ILE A 124 2.03 1.96 -13.66
C ILE A 124 1.21 2.66 -14.75
N VAL A 125 -0.04 2.25 -14.96
CA VAL A 125 -0.95 2.87 -15.95
C VAL A 125 -1.25 4.32 -15.59
N ILE A 126 -1.52 4.60 -14.32
CA ILE A 126 -1.77 5.96 -13.83
C ILE A 126 -0.53 6.83 -14.02
N ASN A 127 0.66 6.35 -13.63
CA ASN A 127 1.92 7.07 -13.82
C ASN A 127 2.19 7.38 -15.31
N LYS A 128 1.89 6.44 -16.21
CA LYS A 128 2.00 6.70 -17.67
C LYS A 128 1.04 7.79 -18.12
N SER A 129 -0.19 7.78 -17.61
CA SER A 129 -1.23 8.75 -17.96
C SER A 129 -0.93 10.15 -17.41
N GLU A 130 -0.47 10.24 -16.15
CA GLU A 130 -0.02 11.50 -15.55
C GLU A 130 1.21 12.06 -16.26
N ARG A 131 2.15 11.18 -16.62
CA ARG A 131 3.31 11.56 -17.43
C ARG A 131 2.89 12.14 -18.78
N GLN A 132 2.00 11.47 -19.51
CA GLN A 132 1.52 11.95 -20.81
C GLN A 132 0.83 13.30 -20.67
N LEU A 133 -0.05 13.45 -19.69
CA LEU A 133 -0.75 14.71 -19.42
C LEU A 133 0.24 15.87 -19.18
N LEU A 134 1.32 15.63 -18.45
CA LEU A 134 2.36 16.64 -18.25
C LEU A 134 3.17 16.90 -19.52
N GLN A 135 3.50 15.87 -20.31
CA GLN A 135 4.21 16.04 -21.58
C GLN A 135 3.41 16.90 -22.56
N ASP A 136 2.11 16.62 -22.71
CA ASP A 136 1.21 17.40 -23.58
C ASP A 136 1.20 18.87 -23.15
N PHE A 137 1.13 19.14 -21.85
CA PHE A 137 1.17 20.50 -21.33
C PHE A 137 2.52 21.21 -21.58
N GLN A 138 3.63 20.50 -21.41
CA GLN A 138 4.95 21.06 -21.70
C GLN A 138 5.14 21.39 -23.19
N GLU A 139 4.65 20.53 -24.09
CA GLU A 139 4.74 20.76 -25.53
C GLU A 139 3.97 22.02 -25.94
N ILE A 140 2.78 22.23 -25.36
CA ILE A 140 1.97 23.43 -25.60
C ILE A 140 2.69 24.69 -25.08
N GLN A 141 3.34 24.60 -23.92
CA GLN A 141 4.17 25.69 -23.38
C GLN A 141 5.37 26.01 -24.26
N GLU A 142 6.11 24.99 -24.71
CA GLU A 142 7.30 25.17 -25.55
C GLU A 142 6.96 25.78 -26.92
N LYS A 143 5.77 25.48 -27.47
CA LYS A 143 5.26 26.07 -28.71
C LYS A 143 4.62 27.45 -28.53
N GLN A 144 4.50 27.96 -27.30
CA GLN A 144 3.80 29.20 -26.96
C GLN A 144 2.31 29.21 -27.38
N GLU A 145 1.68 28.03 -27.48
CA GLU A 145 0.29 27.87 -27.92
C GLU A 145 -0.70 27.92 -26.74
N LEU A 146 -0.35 28.64 -25.66
CA LEU A 146 -1.12 28.68 -24.41
C LEU A 146 -2.56 29.17 -24.58
N GLU A 147 -2.84 29.98 -25.60
CA GLU A 147 -4.20 30.44 -25.92
C GLU A 147 -5.13 29.29 -26.34
N SER A 148 -4.56 28.19 -26.88
CA SER A 148 -5.29 26.98 -27.27
C SER A 148 -5.42 25.95 -26.13
N PHE A 149 -4.80 26.21 -24.99
CA PHE A 149 -4.74 25.27 -23.87
C PHE A 149 -6.00 25.32 -23.01
N ASP A 150 -6.76 24.22 -22.96
CA ASP A 150 -7.87 24.08 -22.02
C ASP A 150 -7.37 23.67 -20.62
N GLY A 151 -7.05 24.69 -19.81
CA GLY A 151 -6.65 24.49 -18.42
C GLY A 151 -7.74 23.87 -17.54
N LYS A 152 -9.03 23.97 -17.90
CA LYS A 152 -10.12 23.30 -17.18
C LYS A 152 -10.09 21.80 -17.47
N GLU A 153 -9.96 21.42 -18.74
CA GLU A 153 -9.85 20.01 -19.14
C GLU A 153 -8.64 19.35 -18.48
N PHE A 154 -7.46 20.01 -18.46
CA PHE A 154 -6.29 19.48 -17.77
C PHE A 154 -6.57 19.24 -16.27
N ARG A 155 -7.19 20.20 -15.57
CA ARG A 155 -7.56 20.05 -14.15
C ARG A 155 -8.45 18.85 -13.92
N ASP A 156 -9.45 18.68 -14.77
CA ASP A 156 -10.43 17.62 -14.62
C ASP A 156 -9.80 16.25 -14.89
N ARG A 157 -8.91 16.14 -15.90
CA ARG A 157 -8.09 14.94 -16.13
C ARG A 157 -7.17 14.64 -14.94
N GLN A 158 -6.49 15.65 -14.39
CA GLN A 158 -5.61 15.49 -13.22
C GLN A 158 -6.38 15.01 -11.99
N ARG A 159 -7.56 15.58 -11.71
CA ARG A 159 -8.45 15.14 -10.61
C ARG A 159 -8.94 13.72 -10.80
N LYS A 160 -9.31 13.34 -12.03
CA LYS A 160 -9.73 11.98 -12.35
C LYS A 160 -8.61 10.97 -12.07
N LEU A 161 -7.39 11.26 -12.53
CA LEU A 161 -6.22 10.42 -12.27
C LEU A 161 -5.91 10.30 -10.78
N ALA A 162 -5.99 11.41 -10.03
CA ALA A 162 -5.82 11.41 -8.58
C ALA A 162 -6.90 10.56 -7.86
N SER A 163 -8.15 10.58 -8.34
CA SER A 163 -9.23 9.75 -7.80
C SER A 163 -8.96 8.26 -8.04
N ILE A 164 -8.62 7.87 -9.27
CA ILE A 164 -8.30 6.47 -9.63
C ILE A 164 -7.12 5.98 -8.79
N ARG A 165 -6.07 6.80 -8.65
CA ARG A 165 -4.93 6.50 -7.79
C ARG A 165 -5.32 6.24 -6.35
N ARG A 166 -6.23 7.05 -5.79
CA ARG A 166 -6.73 6.86 -4.43
C ARG A 166 -7.42 5.51 -4.28
N ASP A 167 -8.18 5.08 -5.27
CA ASP A 167 -8.86 3.78 -5.24
C ASP A 167 -7.85 2.61 -5.33
N SER A 168 -6.83 2.70 -6.19
CA SER A 168 -5.72 1.74 -6.21
C SER A 168 -4.98 1.67 -4.88
N LEU A 169 -4.81 2.81 -4.20
CA LEU A 169 -4.15 2.86 -2.89
C LEU A 169 -5.03 2.28 -1.76
N LYS A 170 -6.36 2.27 -1.89
CA LYS A 170 -7.23 1.52 -0.95
C LYS A 170 -7.00 0.01 -1.07
N LYS A 171 -6.88 -0.50 -2.29
CA LYS A 171 -6.52 -1.91 -2.53
C LYS A 171 -5.14 -2.26 -1.94
N LEU A 172 -4.17 -1.34 -1.98
CA LEU A 172 -2.88 -1.53 -1.31
C LEU A 172 -3.03 -1.69 0.21
N PHE A 173 -3.88 -0.86 0.81
CA PHE A 173 -4.18 -0.95 2.23
C PHE A 173 -4.89 -2.26 2.57
N GLU A 174 -5.86 -2.68 1.77
CA GLU A 174 -6.53 -3.99 1.89
C GLU A 174 -5.53 -5.15 1.80
N ALA A 175 -4.61 -5.12 0.83
CA ALA A 175 -3.54 -6.12 0.72
C ALA A 175 -2.69 -6.16 2.01
N SER A 176 -2.41 -5.00 2.60
CA SER A 176 -1.62 -4.89 3.83
C SER A 176 -2.37 -5.42 5.05
N MET A 177 -3.69 -5.23 5.11
CA MET A 177 -4.54 -5.88 6.10
C MET A 177 -4.54 -7.41 5.93
N LEU A 178 -4.65 -7.91 4.70
CA LEU A 178 -4.63 -9.35 4.43
C LEU A 178 -3.27 -9.99 4.74
N VAL A 179 -2.16 -9.26 4.57
CA VAL A 179 -0.82 -9.69 5.00
C VAL A 179 -0.76 -9.97 6.48
N THR A 180 -1.47 -9.18 7.31
CA THR A 180 -1.50 -9.46 8.75
C THR A 180 -2.17 -10.80 9.07
N LYS A 181 -3.13 -11.23 8.26
CA LYS A 181 -3.76 -12.54 8.39
C LYS A 181 -2.82 -13.68 7.96
N VAL A 182 -1.91 -13.44 7.01
CA VAL A 182 -0.89 -14.44 6.64
C VAL A 182 -0.04 -14.81 7.85
N LEU A 183 0.22 -13.86 8.74
CA LEU A 183 0.99 -14.07 9.96
C LEU A 183 0.28 -14.98 10.97
N VAL A 184 -1.03 -15.21 10.90
CA VAL A 184 -1.74 -16.11 11.82
C VAL A 184 -1.25 -17.54 11.60
N SER A 185 -0.84 -18.25 12.66
CA SER A 185 -0.43 -19.66 12.57
C SER A 185 -1.64 -20.55 12.25
N ASN A 186 -1.42 -21.65 11.55
CA ASN A 186 -2.42 -22.73 11.44
C ASN A 186 -2.40 -23.69 12.65
N LYS A 187 -1.47 -23.49 13.60
CA LYS A 187 -1.43 -24.18 14.89
C LYS A 187 -2.25 -23.40 15.91
N GLU A 188 -2.90 -24.17 16.77
CA GLU A 188 -3.64 -23.62 17.90
C GLU A 188 -2.73 -23.38 19.09
N ASP A 189 -3.11 -22.43 19.95
CA ASP A 189 -2.51 -22.26 21.26
C ASP A 189 -2.94 -23.35 22.24
N ARG A 190 -2.50 -23.25 23.49
CA ARG A 190 -2.86 -24.17 24.58
C ARG A 190 -4.36 -24.18 24.94
N PHE A 191 -5.16 -23.32 24.33
CA PHE A 191 -6.61 -23.18 24.54
C PHE A 191 -7.39 -23.49 23.26
N ASP A 192 -6.77 -24.15 22.28
CA ASP A 192 -7.35 -24.51 20.99
C ASP A 192 -7.78 -23.28 20.16
N GLN A 193 -7.13 -22.12 20.35
CA GLN A 193 -7.42 -20.87 19.64
C GLN A 193 -6.32 -20.50 18.64
N LEU A 194 -6.70 -19.82 17.54
CA LEU A 194 -5.75 -19.27 16.57
C LEU A 194 -5.16 -17.92 17.04
N THR A 195 -4.47 -17.92 18.18
CA THR A 195 -3.85 -16.73 18.80
C THR A 195 -2.32 -16.72 18.65
N MET A 196 -1.76 -17.66 17.87
CA MET A 196 -0.33 -17.72 17.58
C MET A 196 0.01 -17.07 16.24
N LEU A 197 1.18 -16.42 16.17
CA LEU A 197 1.77 -16.04 14.90
C LEU A 197 2.57 -17.23 14.33
N GLY A 198 2.39 -17.50 13.03
CA GLY A 198 3.09 -18.55 12.28
C GLY A 198 4.53 -18.17 11.90
N ILE A 199 5.19 -17.40 12.76
CA ILE A 199 6.59 -16.96 12.66
C ILE A 199 7.23 -17.06 14.05
N THR A 200 8.56 -17.16 14.09
CA THR A 200 9.28 -17.22 15.37
C THR A 200 9.48 -15.85 16.00
N SER A 201 9.88 -15.84 17.28
CA SER A 201 10.29 -14.63 17.98
C SER A 201 11.44 -13.89 17.27
N GLN A 202 12.41 -14.64 16.74
CA GLN A 202 13.53 -14.07 16.02
C GLN A 202 13.11 -13.43 14.69
N GLU A 203 12.18 -14.08 13.98
CA GLU A 203 11.61 -13.58 12.73
C GLU A 203 10.78 -12.31 12.94
N ARG A 204 9.92 -12.30 13.97
CA ARG A 204 9.13 -11.12 14.38
C ARG A 204 10.03 -9.91 14.63
N LYS A 205 11.13 -10.09 15.38
CA LYS A 205 12.10 -9.03 15.64
C LYS A 205 12.72 -8.49 14.35
N LYS A 206 13.13 -9.37 13.42
CA LYS A 206 13.69 -8.96 12.11
C LYS A 206 12.68 -8.18 11.27
N LEU A 207 11.40 -8.55 11.30
CA LEU A 207 10.34 -7.82 10.58
C LEU A 207 10.13 -6.43 11.17
N LEU A 208 10.07 -6.31 12.51
CA LEU A 208 9.97 -5.02 13.20
C LEU A 208 11.15 -4.10 12.87
N GLU A 209 12.39 -4.59 12.97
CA GLU A 209 13.59 -3.82 12.61
C GLU A 209 13.53 -3.32 11.15
N LYS A 210 12.96 -4.11 10.25
CA LYS A 210 12.79 -3.72 8.84
C LYS A 210 11.73 -2.64 8.68
N LEU A 211 10.62 -2.73 9.40
CA LEU A 211 9.59 -1.67 9.44
C LEU A 211 10.15 -0.37 10.02
N ASP A 212 10.99 -0.44 11.05
CA ASP A 212 11.59 0.75 11.67
C ASP A 212 12.60 1.45 10.75
N LYS A 213 13.38 0.69 9.98
CA LYS A 213 14.24 1.23 8.92
C LYS A 213 13.43 1.86 7.80
N PHE A 214 12.30 1.27 7.44
CA PHE A 214 11.45 1.76 6.37
C PHE A 214 10.63 2.99 6.80
N TYR A 215 10.20 3.03 8.06
CA TYR A 215 9.35 4.08 8.61
C TYR A 215 9.70 4.36 10.08
N SER A 216 10.64 5.28 10.29
CA SER A 216 11.20 5.64 11.60
C SER A 216 10.35 6.63 12.42
N LYS A 217 9.21 7.09 11.90
CA LYS A 217 8.31 7.95 12.68
C LYS A 217 7.59 7.09 13.72
N GLU A 218 7.68 7.49 15.00
CA GLU A 218 6.92 6.89 16.09
C GLU A 218 5.45 6.76 15.70
N PHE A 219 4.99 5.52 15.61
CA PHE A 219 3.59 5.20 15.41
C PHE A 219 2.93 5.22 16.78
N ASP A 220 2.03 6.18 17.02
CA ASP A 220 1.39 6.34 18.33
C ASP A 220 0.07 5.55 18.47
N GLY A 221 -0.10 4.50 17.67
CA GLY A 221 -1.31 3.67 17.70
C GLY A 221 -2.51 4.25 16.96
N SER A 222 -2.36 5.36 16.22
CA SER A 222 -3.47 5.99 15.47
C SER A 222 -3.14 6.25 13.99
N LEU A 223 -4.09 5.89 13.10
CA LEU A 223 -4.14 6.40 11.73
C LEU A 223 -4.43 7.91 11.80
N LYS A 224 -3.39 8.73 11.78
CA LYS A 224 -3.53 10.20 11.87
C LYS A 224 -4.09 10.78 10.58
N GLU A 225 -4.95 11.78 10.71
CA GLU A 225 -5.36 12.64 9.61
C GLU A 225 -4.10 13.21 8.91
N GLY A 226 -3.97 12.97 7.61
CA GLY A 226 -2.79 13.35 6.81
C GLY A 226 -1.77 12.24 6.55
N GLN A 227 -1.96 11.02 7.05
CA GLN A 227 -1.15 9.86 6.65
C GLN A 227 -1.48 9.41 5.21
N SER A 228 -0.48 8.95 4.45
CA SER A 228 -0.75 8.24 3.19
C SER A 228 -1.17 6.80 3.42
N PHE A 229 -1.85 6.24 2.42
CA PHE A 229 -2.19 4.82 2.38
C PHE A 229 -0.96 3.91 2.57
N LEU A 230 0.22 4.30 2.06
CA LEU A 230 1.45 3.55 2.30
C LEU A 230 1.86 3.55 3.79
N GLN A 231 1.65 4.65 4.49
CA GLN A 231 1.92 4.76 5.93
C GLN A 231 0.92 3.93 6.73
N ALA A 232 -0.36 3.98 6.35
CA ALA A 232 -1.42 3.14 6.90
C ALA A 232 -1.13 1.64 6.71
N SER A 233 -0.66 1.26 5.52
CA SER A 233 -0.23 -0.10 5.18
C SER A 233 0.90 -0.62 6.08
N VAL A 234 1.88 0.23 6.38
CA VAL A 234 2.98 -0.12 7.29
C VAL A 234 2.50 -0.24 8.73
N ALA A 235 1.67 0.70 9.17
CA ALA A 235 1.12 0.75 10.52
C ALA A 235 0.37 -0.52 10.91
N VAL A 236 -0.55 -0.98 10.06
CA VAL A 236 -1.36 -2.16 10.38
C VAL A 236 -0.52 -3.43 10.55
N ILE A 237 0.58 -3.56 9.79
CA ILE A 237 1.52 -4.69 9.94
C ILE A 237 2.31 -4.54 11.24
N ARG A 238 2.77 -3.33 11.57
CA ARG A 238 3.49 -3.06 12.81
C ARG A 238 2.64 -3.39 14.03
N ASP A 239 1.36 -3.02 14.04
CA ASP A 239 0.47 -3.25 15.18
C ASP A 239 0.35 -4.73 15.54
N VAL A 240 0.10 -5.58 14.54
CA VAL A 240 0.05 -7.04 14.75
C VAL A 240 1.40 -7.59 15.21
N LEU A 241 2.51 -7.06 14.69
CA LEU A 241 3.85 -7.46 15.12
C LEU A 241 4.27 -6.87 16.48
N MET A 242 3.58 -5.89 17.05
CA MET A 242 3.88 -5.34 18.39
C MET A 242 2.92 -5.84 19.47
N ASP A 243 1.76 -6.37 19.07
CA ASP A 243 0.75 -6.90 19.99
C ASP A 243 1.27 -8.13 20.75
N THR A 244 1.35 -7.99 22.08
CA THR A 244 1.86 -9.03 22.99
C THR A 244 0.81 -10.08 23.34
N THR A 245 -0.45 -9.90 22.92
CA THR A 245 -1.50 -10.91 23.10
C THR A 245 -1.32 -12.11 22.20
N TRP A 246 -0.60 -11.94 21.07
CA TRP A 246 -0.26 -13.04 20.18
C TRP A 246 0.90 -13.88 20.72
N GLY A 247 0.67 -15.19 20.82
CA GLY A 247 1.72 -16.17 21.03
C GLY A 247 2.65 -16.26 19.83
N LEU A 248 3.87 -16.76 20.05
CA LEU A 248 4.86 -16.98 19.00
C LEU A 248 5.24 -18.44 18.94
N LEU A 249 5.61 -18.93 17.76
CA LEU A 249 6.26 -20.24 17.66
C LEU A 249 7.65 -20.16 18.29
N ASP A 250 7.97 -21.14 19.14
CA ASP A 250 9.30 -21.29 19.72
C ASP A 250 10.32 -21.70 18.63
N ASP A 251 11.57 -21.26 18.79
CA ASP A 251 12.70 -21.58 17.90
C ASP A 251 13.12 -23.06 17.98
#